data_AF-A0A2U8XG79-F1
#
_entry.id   AF-A0A2U8XG79-F1
#
_cell.length_a   1.000
_cell.length_b   1.000
_cell.length_c   1.000
_cell.angle_alpha   90.00
_cell.angle_beta   90.00
_cell.angle_gamma   90.00
#
_symmetry.space_group_name_H-M   'P 1'
#
loop_
_entity.id
_entity.type
_entity.pdbx_description
1 polymer ?
#
loop_
_entity_poly.entity_id
_entity_poly.type
_entity_poly.pdbx_seq_one_letter_code
_entity_poly.pdbx_strand_id
1 'polypeptide(L)'
;ALNPNTEEFYIIEVNARLSRSSALASKATGYPLAYVAAKLALGIPLPKIKNSVTGVTTACFEPSLDYCVVKIPRWDLAKFNRVSTKIGSSMKSVGEVMSIGRNFEEAFQKALRMVDENVNGFDPYIKKVNENELREPTDKRMFVLAAALKQGYNLEDLYELTKIDKWFLDKFKNIIDYYKTLESTDSTTISLDILKKAKKIGFSDKQIAAAIKSTEVAVRKLREEFKITPVVKQIDTVAAEWPASTNYLYLTYNGTTHDLDFPGEYAMVLGSGVYRIGSSVE
;
A
#
# COMPACT_ATOMS: atom_id res chain seq x y z
N ALA A 1 10.20 -19.35 7.03
CA ALA A 1 10.88 -18.25 7.73
C ALA A 1 12.33 -18.27 7.31
N LEU A 2 12.89 -17.12 6.93
CA LEU A 2 14.29 -16.96 6.52
C LEU A 2 15.06 -16.26 7.65
N ASN A 3 16.26 -16.74 7.97
CA ASN A 3 17.14 -16.06 8.91
C ASN A 3 17.65 -14.75 8.26
N PRO A 4 17.54 -13.58 8.92
CA PRO A 4 17.97 -12.32 8.31
C PRO A 4 19.49 -12.19 8.12
N ASN A 5 20.31 -13.04 8.77
CA ASN A 5 21.77 -12.96 8.74
C ASN A 5 22.44 -14.13 7.98
N THR A 6 21.67 -15.14 7.58
CA THR A 6 22.19 -16.36 6.94
C THR A 6 21.21 -16.86 5.88
N GLU A 7 21.59 -17.85 5.07
CA GLU A 7 20.69 -18.49 4.10
C GLU A 7 19.78 -19.56 4.72
N GLU A 8 19.84 -19.72 6.05
CA GLU A 8 19.05 -20.72 6.77
C GLU A 8 17.56 -20.39 6.68
N PHE A 9 16.76 -21.37 6.27
CA PHE A 9 15.31 -21.21 6.18
C PHE A 9 14.55 -22.41 6.74
N TYR A 10 13.34 -22.12 7.21
CA TYR A 10 12.40 -23.09 7.76
C TYR A 10 11.10 -23.06 6.96
N ILE A 11 10.57 -24.22 6.57
CA ILE A 11 9.22 -24.34 6.03
C ILE A 11 8.25 -24.29 7.21
N ILE A 12 7.32 -23.34 7.19
CA ILE A 12 6.35 -23.15 8.28
C ILE A 12 5.10 -23.99 8.04
N GLU A 13 4.48 -23.83 6.87
CA GLU A 13 3.30 -24.59 6.47
C GLU A 13 3.10 -24.55 4.95
N VAL A 14 2.27 -25.46 4.44
CA VAL A 14 1.76 -25.44 3.06
C VAL A 14 0.25 -25.54 3.10
N ASN A 15 -0.43 -24.58 2.46
CA ASN A 15 -1.88 -24.61 2.29
C ASN A 15 -2.20 -25.12 0.89
N ALA A 16 -2.60 -26.38 0.76
CA ALA A 16 -2.94 -27.03 -0.52
C ALA A 16 -4.34 -26.61 -1.05
N ARG A 17 -4.61 -25.30 -1.09
CA ARG A 17 -5.87 -24.69 -1.54
C ARG A 17 -5.67 -23.22 -1.87
N LEU A 18 -6.68 -22.61 -2.50
CA LEU A 18 -6.75 -21.15 -2.58
C LEU A 18 -6.85 -20.55 -1.17
N SER A 19 -6.24 -19.37 -1.03
CA SER A 19 -6.08 -18.64 0.23
C SER A 19 -6.29 -17.14 0.03
N ARG A 20 -6.40 -16.40 1.14
CA ARG A 20 -6.39 -14.92 1.10
C ARG A 20 -5.14 -14.39 0.39
N SER A 21 -4.00 -15.06 0.57
CA SER A 21 -2.75 -14.73 -0.11
C SER A 21 -2.83 -14.97 -1.62
N SER A 22 -3.49 -16.05 -2.08
CA SER A 22 -3.70 -16.27 -3.52
C SER A 22 -4.63 -15.22 -4.16
N ALA A 23 -5.64 -14.75 -3.42
CA ALA A 23 -6.50 -13.67 -3.89
C ALA A 23 -5.71 -12.35 -4.00
N LEU A 24 -4.92 -12.02 -2.98
CA LEU A 24 -4.01 -10.87 -2.99
C LEU A 24 -3.01 -10.96 -4.15
N ALA A 25 -2.34 -12.10 -4.33
CA ALA A 25 -1.39 -12.31 -5.42
C ALA A 25 -2.06 -12.15 -6.79
N SER A 26 -3.29 -12.66 -6.95
CA SER A 26 -4.02 -12.48 -8.22
C SER A 26 -4.32 -11.00 -8.51
N LYS A 27 -4.68 -10.24 -7.48
CA LYS A 27 -4.93 -8.79 -7.60
C LYS A 27 -3.66 -7.97 -7.76
N ALA A 28 -2.57 -8.40 -7.14
CA ALA A 28 -1.27 -7.74 -7.22
C ALA A 28 -0.63 -7.91 -8.59
N THR A 29 -0.73 -9.11 -9.17
CA THR A 29 -0.05 -9.46 -10.42
C THR A 29 -0.92 -9.28 -11.66
N GLY A 30 -2.25 -9.32 -11.52
CA GLY A 30 -3.19 -9.48 -12.63
C GLY A 30 -3.36 -10.94 -13.08
N TYR A 31 -2.61 -11.89 -12.51
CA TYR A 31 -2.66 -13.31 -12.86
C TYR A 31 -3.83 -14.01 -12.12
N PRO A 32 -4.84 -14.56 -12.82
CA PRO A 32 -6.03 -15.07 -12.17
C PRO A 32 -5.83 -16.50 -11.62
N LEU A 33 -5.17 -16.64 -10.46
CA LEU A 33 -4.76 -17.94 -9.89
C LEU A 33 -5.91 -18.94 -9.74
N ALA A 34 -7.08 -18.48 -9.27
CA ALA A 34 -8.24 -19.34 -9.11
C ALA A 34 -8.77 -19.90 -10.44
N TYR A 35 -8.79 -19.07 -11.49
CA TYR A 35 -9.20 -19.47 -12.83
C TYR A 35 -8.23 -20.48 -13.44
N VAL A 36 -6.93 -20.22 -13.32
CA VAL A 36 -5.89 -21.13 -13.80
C VAL A 36 -5.91 -22.45 -13.06
N ALA A 37 -6.05 -22.43 -11.72
CA ALA A 37 -6.17 -23.63 -10.91
C ALA A 37 -7.37 -24.50 -11.31
N ALA A 38 -8.52 -23.88 -11.60
CA ALA A 38 -9.70 -24.60 -12.08
C ALA A 38 -9.48 -25.27 -13.45
N LYS A 39 -8.75 -24.61 -14.37
CA LYS A 39 -8.39 -25.21 -15.67
C LYS A 39 -7.41 -26.37 -15.51
N LEU A 40 -6.43 -26.26 -14.61
CA LEU A 40 -5.51 -27.34 -14.29
C LEU A 40 -6.23 -28.56 -13.71
N ALA A 41 -7.24 -28.35 -12.86
CA ALA A 41 -8.07 -29.43 -12.31
C ALA A 41 -8.85 -30.20 -13.39
N LEU A 42 -9.07 -29.60 -14.57
CA LEU A 42 -9.66 -30.23 -15.74
C LEU A 42 -8.61 -30.89 -16.66
N GLY A 43 -7.35 -31.02 -16.21
CA GLY A 43 -6.27 -31.62 -16.98
C GLY A 43 -5.65 -30.72 -18.06
N ILE A 44 -5.98 -29.43 -18.09
CA ILE A 44 -5.43 -28.50 -19.09
C ILE A 44 -4.09 -27.94 -18.59
N PRO A 45 -2.96 -28.21 -19.26
CA PRO A 45 -1.65 -27.77 -18.79
C PRO A 45 -1.44 -26.26 -19.01
N LEU A 46 -0.58 -25.63 -18.19
CA LEU A 46 -0.30 -24.18 -18.23
C LEU A 46 -0.03 -23.61 -19.64
N PRO A 47 0.78 -24.25 -20.52
CA PRO A 47 1.06 -23.73 -21.86
C PRO A 47 -0.16 -23.68 -22.79
N LYS A 48 -1.26 -24.36 -22.44
CA LYS A 48 -2.51 -24.37 -23.20
C LYS A 48 -3.56 -23.39 -22.65
N ILE A 49 -3.31 -22.79 -21.49
CA ILE A 49 -4.18 -21.76 -20.91
C ILE A 49 -3.68 -20.40 -21.41
N LYS A 50 -4.55 -19.58 -22.00
CA LYS A 50 -4.18 -18.24 -22.47
C LYS A 50 -4.11 -17.25 -21.30
N ASN A 51 -3.16 -16.31 -21.35
CA ASN A 51 -3.15 -15.14 -20.47
C ASN A 51 -4.21 -14.14 -20.97
N SER A 52 -5.25 -13.91 -20.16
CA SER A 52 -6.34 -12.99 -20.51
C SER A 52 -5.94 -11.51 -20.48
N VAL A 53 -4.81 -11.16 -19.85
CA VAL A 53 -4.34 -9.78 -19.74
C VAL A 53 -3.65 -9.35 -21.03
N THR A 54 -2.71 -10.15 -21.55
CA THR A 54 -1.96 -9.86 -22.78
C THR A 54 -2.67 -10.37 -24.04
N GLY A 55 -3.49 -11.41 -23.94
CA GLY A 55 -4.21 -12.03 -25.07
C GLY A 55 -3.35 -12.86 -26.04
N VAL A 56 -2.03 -12.64 -26.04
CA VAL A 56 -1.07 -13.28 -26.96
C VAL A 56 -0.14 -14.28 -26.28
N THR A 57 0.01 -14.21 -24.95
CA THR A 57 0.86 -15.14 -24.19
C THR A 57 0.04 -16.24 -23.48
N THR A 58 0.72 -17.20 -22.88
CA THR A 58 0.10 -18.30 -22.12
C THR A 58 0.15 -18.01 -20.62
N ALA A 59 -0.52 -18.83 -19.81
CA ALA A 59 -0.44 -18.79 -18.36
C ALA A 59 0.86 -19.41 -17.80
N CYS A 60 1.74 -19.94 -18.65
CA CYS A 60 3.01 -20.58 -18.26
C CYS A 60 4.16 -19.56 -18.21
N PHE A 61 4.11 -18.66 -17.22
CA PHE A 61 5.14 -17.65 -16.99
C PHE A 61 5.10 -17.20 -15.52
N GLU A 62 6.14 -16.49 -15.09
CA GLU A 62 6.18 -15.81 -13.80
C GLU A 62 5.89 -14.32 -14.02
N PRO A 63 4.88 -13.73 -13.37
CA PRO A 63 4.58 -12.31 -13.53
C PRO A 63 5.74 -11.39 -13.13
N SER A 64 5.94 -10.32 -13.90
CA SER A 64 6.88 -9.25 -13.58
C SER A 64 6.09 -7.98 -13.25
N LEU A 65 6.49 -7.28 -12.18
CA LEU A 65 5.79 -6.10 -11.68
C LEU A 65 6.76 -4.92 -11.68
N ASP A 66 6.33 -3.81 -12.26
CA ASP A 66 7.06 -2.55 -12.28
C ASP A 66 6.52 -1.55 -11.24
N TYR A 67 5.81 -2.06 -10.23
CA TYR A 67 5.22 -1.34 -9.11
C TYR A 67 5.33 -2.15 -7.82
N CYS A 68 5.12 -1.48 -6.70
CA CYS A 68 5.04 -2.06 -5.36
C CYS A 68 3.58 -2.20 -4.93
N VAL A 69 3.25 -3.33 -4.32
CA VAL A 69 1.92 -3.60 -3.74
C VAL A 69 2.05 -3.71 -2.22
N VAL A 70 1.28 -2.91 -1.50
CA VAL A 70 1.23 -2.94 -0.04
C VAL A 70 -0.15 -3.33 0.44
N LYS A 71 -0.18 -4.34 1.31
CA LYS A 71 -1.39 -4.82 1.99
C LYS A 71 -1.34 -4.45 3.47
N ILE A 72 -2.39 -3.84 3.99
CA ILE A 72 -2.53 -3.56 5.43
C ILE A 72 -3.84 -4.18 5.95
N PRO A 73 -3.81 -4.91 7.08
CA PRO A 73 -5.03 -5.46 7.66
C PRO A 73 -5.90 -4.36 8.29
N ARG A 74 -7.20 -4.61 8.37
CA ARG A 74 -8.17 -3.81 9.12
C ARG A 74 -8.53 -4.53 10.41
N TRP A 75 -8.53 -3.78 11.51
CA TRP A 75 -8.97 -4.24 12.82
C TRP A 75 -10.10 -3.37 13.36
N ASP A 76 -11.04 -3.99 14.05
CA ASP A 76 -12.15 -3.33 14.76
C ASP A 76 -12.11 -3.66 16.27
N LEU A 77 -10.91 -3.81 16.83
CA LEU A 77 -10.70 -4.27 18.22
C LEU A 77 -11.30 -3.33 19.26
N ALA A 78 -11.44 -2.05 18.96
CA ALA A 78 -12.09 -1.07 19.83
C ALA A 78 -13.56 -1.39 20.15
N LYS A 79 -14.24 -2.25 19.35
CA LYS A 79 -15.59 -2.74 19.63
C LYS A 79 -15.63 -3.80 20.74
N PHE A 80 -14.48 -4.31 21.17
CA PHE A 80 -14.37 -5.44 22.09
C PHE A 80 -13.51 -5.09 23.32
N ASN A 81 -14.13 -4.48 24.34
CA ASN A 81 -13.44 -3.98 25.54
C ASN A 81 -12.63 -5.04 26.32
N ARG A 82 -13.00 -6.32 26.22
CA ARG A 82 -12.33 -7.43 26.91
C ARG A 82 -11.27 -8.14 26.06
N VAL A 83 -11.01 -7.67 24.84
CA VAL A 83 -10.06 -8.28 23.92
C VAL A 83 -8.75 -7.49 23.91
N SER A 84 -7.64 -8.21 24.02
CA SER A 84 -6.32 -7.61 23.88
C SER A 84 -6.08 -7.07 22.47
N THR A 85 -5.57 -5.84 22.38
CA THR A 85 -5.14 -5.18 21.14
C THR A 85 -3.81 -5.72 20.60
N LYS A 86 -3.08 -6.53 21.38
CA LYS A 86 -1.85 -7.19 20.92
C LYS A 86 -2.17 -8.16 19.78
N ILE A 87 -1.34 -8.15 18.75
CA ILE A 87 -1.42 -9.06 17.60
C ILE A 87 -0.31 -10.12 17.68
N GLY A 88 -0.55 -11.27 17.05
CA GLY A 88 0.37 -12.41 17.08
C GLY A 88 0.02 -13.41 15.99
N SER A 89 0.33 -14.68 16.20
CA SER A 89 0.09 -15.75 15.22
C SER A 89 -1.40 -16.00 14.93
N SER A 90 -2.28 -15.77 15.91
CA SER A 90 -3.72 -15.88 15.72
C SER A 90 -4.32 -14.59 15.13
N MET A 91 -4.98 -14.72 13.97
CA MET A 91 -5.55 -13.60 13.23
C MET A 91 -6.73 -12.98 13.97
N LYS A 92 -6.70 -11.64 14.12
CA LYS A 92 -7.80 -10.84 14.69
C LYS A 92 -8.33 -9.76 13.72
N SER A 93 -7.75 -9.63 12.54
CA SER A 93 -8.18 -8.64 11.55
C SER A 93 -9.50 -9.08 10.89
N VAL A 94 -10.35 -8.11 10.59
CA VAL A 94 -11.70 -8.31 10.02
C VAL A 94 -11.75 -8.04 8.52
N GLY A 95 -10.70 -7.40 7.99
CA GLY A 95 -10.56 -7.08 6.58
C GLY A 95 -9.11 -6.76 6.23
N GLU A 96 -8.89 -6.37 4.98
CA GLU A 96 -7.59 -5.97 4.47
C GLU A 96 -7.77 -5.04 3.27
N VAL A 97 -6.83 -4.11 3.12
CA VAL A 97 -6.72 -3.28 1.92
C VAL A 97 -5.49 -3.66 1.13
N MET A 98 -5.54 -3.34 -0.16
CA MET A 98 -4.40 -3.42 -1.05
C MET A 98 -4.24 -2.08 -1.75
N SER A 99 -3.01 -1.61 -1.84
CA SER A 99 -2.66 -0.39 -2.56
C SER A 99 -1.47 -0.64 -3.47
N ILE A 100 -1.38 0.15 -4.53
CA ILE A 100 -0.33 0.04 -5.55
C ILE A 100 0.31 1.41 -5.73
N GLY A 101 1.63 1.45 -5.83
CA GLY A 101 2.43 2.65 -6.12
C GLY A 101 3.76 2.26 -6.75
N ARG A 102 4.48 3.19 -7.39
CA ARG A 102 5.77 2.84 -8.03
C ARG A 102 6.96 2.86 -7.07
N ASN A 103 6.74 3.28 -5.84
CA ASN A 103 7.65 3.10 -4.73
C ASN A 103 6.88 2.69 -3.48
N PHE A 104 7.61 2.21 -2.48
CA PHE A 104 7.02 1.69 -1.26
C PHE A 104 6.30 2.78 -0.46
N GLU A 105 6.89 3.97 -0.33
CA GLU A 105 6.31 5.07 0.42
C GLU A 105 4.93 5.48 -0.13
N GLU A 106 4.82 5.57 -1.46
CA GLU A 106 3.56 5.86 -2.17
C GLU A 106 2.49 4.81 -1.89
N ALA A 107 2.83 3.53 -2.08
CA ALA A 107 1.91 2.43 -1.82
C ALA A 107 1.51 2.40 -0.34
N PHE A 108 2.48 2.41 0.57
CA PHE A 108 2.25 2.34 2.01
C PHE A 108 1.34 3.45 2.54
N GLN A 109 1.56 4.71 2.15
CA GLN A 109 0.70 5.81 2.56
C GLN A 109 -0.71 5.71 1.96
N LYS A 110 -0.85 5.21 0.72
CA LYS A 110 -2.17 4.92 0.12
C LYS A 110 -2.90 3.83 0.91
N ALA A 111 -2.23 2.73 1.25
CA ALA A 111 -2.83 1.67 2.06
C ALA A 111 -3.31 2.18 3.41
N LEU A 112 -2.51 2.97 4.13
CA LEU A 112 -2.92 3.52 5.44
C LEU A 112 -4.21 4.34 5.36
N ARG A 113 -4.38 5.13 4.30
CA ARG A 113 -5.62 5.88 4.05
C ARG A 113 -6.82 5.01 3.71
N MET A 114 -6.60 3.87 3.07
CA MET A 114 -7.66 2.94 2.72
C MET A 114 -8.18 2.17 3.94
N VAL A 115 -7.35 1.96 4.97
CA VAL A 115 -7.72 1.18 6.17
C VAL A 115 -8.70 1.92 7.07
N ASP A 116 -8.58 3.23 7.20
CA ASP A 116 -9.39 4.01 8.15
C ASP A 116 -9.60 5.44 7.61
N GLU A 117 -10.85 5.87 7.54
CA GLU A 117 -11.27 7.20 7.09
C GLU A 117 -10.65 8.34 7.91
N ASN A 118 -10.23 8.07 9.15
CA ASN A 118 -9.59 9.05 10.03
C ASN A 118 -8.06 9.08 9.91
N VAL A 119 -7.47 8.15 9.16
CA VAL A 119 -6.02 8.07 8.94
C VAL A 119 -5.68 8.69 7.59
N ASN A 120 -4.92 9.78 7.62
CA ASN A 120 -4.55 10.47 6.37
C ASN A 120 -3.25 9.92 5.74
N GLY A 121 -2.52 9.05 6.44
CA GLY A 121 -1.27 8.41 6.01
C GLY A 121 -0.41 8.00 7.21
N PHE A 122 0.92 7.95 7.04
CA PHE A 122 1.85 7.59 8.12
C PHE A 122 2.12 8.78 9.03
N ASP A 123 1.16 9.06 9.92
CA ASP A 123 1.11 10.27 10.74
C ASP A 123 1.74 10.04 12.13
N PRO A 124 2.79 10.82 12.51
CA PRO A 124 3.48 10.68 13.79
C PRO A 124 2.73 11.24 14.99
N TYR A 125 1.59 11.91 14.80
CA TYR A 125 0.83 12.58 15.86
C TYR A 125 -0.37 11.76 16.37
N ILE A 126 -0.72 10.65 15.70
CA ILE A 126 -1.86 9.79 16.08
C ILE A 126 -1.60 9.03 17.39
N LYS A 127 -0.36 8.64 17.65
CA LYS A 127 0.06 7.95 18.89
C LYS A 127 1.30 8.61 19.47
N LYS A 128 1.48 8.44 20.78
CA LYS A 128 2.75 8.75 21.46
C LYS A 128 3.70 7.57 21.33
N VAL A 129 4.99 7.84 21.47
CA VAL A 129 6.01 6.78 21.55
C VAL A 129 5.73 5.89 22.76
N ASN A 130 5.80 4.59 22.52
CA ASN A 130 5.64 3.56 23.53
C ASN A 130 6.46 2.34 23.11
N GLU A 131 7.62 2.14 23.74
CA GLU A 131 8.52 1.03 23.41
C GLU A 131 7.90 -0.34 23.63
N ASN A 132 6.95 -0.48 24.58
CA ASN A 132 6.25 -1.75 24.78
C ASN A 132 5.38 -2.09 23.57
N GLU A 133 4.72 -1.11 22.94
CA GLU A 133 3.96 -1.36 21.70
C GLU A 133 4.88 -1.54 20.48
N LEU A 134 6.11 -1.03 20.52
CA LEU A 134 7.12 -1.33 19.52
C LEU A 134 7.62 -2.77 19.67
N ARG A 135 7.84 -3.27 20.89
CA ARG A 135 8.25 -4.67 21.16
C ARG A 135 7.13 -5.66 20.96
N GLU A 136 5.95 -5.37 21.51
CA GLU A 136 4.77 -6.20 21.47
C GLU A 136 3.75 -5.60 20.49
N PRO A 137 3.66 -6.12 19.26
CA PRO A 137 2.91 -5.45 18.20
C PRO A 137 1.42 -5.33 18.53
N THR A 138 0.84 -4.17 18.21
CA THR A 138 -0.60 -3.86 18.28
C THR A 138 -1.14 -3.47 16.90
N ASP A 139 -2.46 -3.36 16.76
CA ASP A 139 -3.11 -2.82 15.56
C ASP A 139 -2.74 -1.35 15.25
N LYS A 140 -2.10 -0.65 16.20
CA LYS A 140 -1.66 0.75 16.06
C LYS A 140 -0.13 0.92 16.08
N ARG A 141 0.65 -0.16 16.08
CA ARG A 141 2.12 -0.14 16.14
C ARG A 141 2.76 0.80 15.11
N MET A 142 2.21 0.87 13.89
CA MET A 142 2.75 1.73 12.83
C MET A 142 2.74 3.21 13.23
N PHE A 143 1.73 3.69 13.95
CA PHE A 143 1.68 5.09 14.41
C PHE A 143 2.60 5.35 15.59
N VAL A 144 2.84 4.34 16.44
CA VAL A 144 3.86 4.42 17.50
C VAL A 144 5.26 4.50 16.87
N LEU A 145 5.51 3.72 15.80
CA LEU A 145 6.75 3.76 15.03
C LEU A 145 6.96 5.13 14.34
N ALA A 146 5.90 5.69 13.74
CA ALA A 146 5.94 7.04 13.17
C ALA A 146 6.36 8.09 14.21
N ALA A 147 5.75 8.04 15.41
CA ALA A 147 6.10 8.92 16.52
C ALA A 147 7.56 8.75 16.97
N ALA A 148 8.07 7.52 17.02
CA ALA A 148 9.45 7.23 17.45
C ALA A 148 10.47 7.78 16.46
N LEU A 149 10.24 7.57 15.16
CA LEU A 149 11.04 8.17 14.10
C LEU A 149 11.02 9.71 14.16
N LYS A 150 9.86 10.31 14.49
CA LYS A 150 9.74 11.76 14.63
C LYS A 150 10.57 12.28 15.80
N GLN A 151 10.59 11.56 16.92
CA GLN A 151 11.41 11.86 18.10
C GLN A 151 12.91 11.58 17.91
N GLY A 152 13.33 11.05 16.76
CA GLY A 152 14.75 10.87 16.43
C GLY A 152 15.35 9.56 16.90
N TYR A 153 14.53 8.53 17.17
CA TYR A 153 15.04 7.18 17.39
C TYR A 153 15.87 6.73 16.18
N ASN A 154 17.02 6.11 16.45
CA ASN A 154 17.86 5.57 15.38
C ASN A 154 17.26 4.24 14.86
N LEU A 155 17.66 3.87 13.64
CA LEU A 155 17.09 2.69 12.96
C LEU A 155 17.50 1.36 13.60
N GLU A 156 18.65 1.32 14.28
CA GLU A 156 19.14 0.12 14.96
C GLU A 156 18.29 -0.21 16.19
N ASP A 157 18.02 0.78 17.03
CA ASP A 157 17.14 0.62 18.19
C ASP A 157 15.73 0.22 17.75
N LEU A 158 15.21 0.82 16.68
CA LEU A 158 13.90 0.45 16.12
C LEU A 158 13.90 -0.97 15.55
N TYR A 159 14.98 -1.41 14.91
CA TYR A 159 15.14 -2.80 14.47
C TYR A 159 15.15 -3.75 15.67
N GLU A 160 15.88 -3.42 16.74
CA GLU A 160 15.93 -4.25 17.94
C GLU A 160 14.59 -4.34 18.67
N LEU A 161 13.85 -3.23 18.73
CA LEU A 161 12.51 -3.20 19.29
C LEU A 161 11.53 -3.97 18.42
N THR A 162 11.59 -3.81 17.10
CA THR A 162 10.47 -4.21 16.23
C THR A 162 10.68 -5.48 15.43
N LYS A 163 11.95 -5.81 15.14
CA LYS A 163 12.40 -6.79 14.16
C LYS A 163 11.84 -6.56 12.75
N ILE A 164 11.40 -5.34 12.46
CA ILE A 164 11.06 -4.90 11.09
C ILE A 164 12.38 -4.61 10.38
N ASP A 165 12.55 -5.18 9.19
CA ASP A 165 13.76 -5.02 8.40
C ASP A 165 14.13 -3.54 8.19
N LYS A 166 15.44 -3.26 8.24
CA LYS A 166 16.00 -1.91 8.18
C LYS A 166 15.66 -1.19 6.88
N TRP A 167 15.46 -1.92 5.79
CA TRP A 167 15.01 -1.33 4.53
C TRP A 167 13.64 -0.66 4.69
N PHE A 168 12.68 -1.30 5.35
CA PHE A 168 11.38 -0.68 5.60
C PHE A 168 11.50 0.49 6.59
N LEU A 169 12.32 0.34 7.63
CA LEU A 169 12.56 1.42 8.59
C LEU A 169 13.16 2.66 7.92
N ASP A 170 14.07 2.49 6.96
CA ASP A 170 14.59 3.57 6.11
C ASP A 170 13.47 4.25 5.31
N LYS A 171 12.59 3.48 4.66
CA LYS A 171 11.45 4.05 3.91
C LYS A 171 10.45 4.78 4.81
N PHE A 172 10.18 4.26 6.01
CA PHE A 172 9.36 4.98 6.98
C PHE A 172 10.02 6.27 7.44
N LYS A 173 11.34 6.26 7.65
CA LYS A 173 12.13 7.45 7.98
C LYS A 173 12.04 8.50 6.88
N ASN A 174 12.11 8.12 5.60
CA ASN A 174 11.95 9.04 4.47
C ASN A 174 10.63 9.83 4.56
N ILE A 175 9.53 9.16 4.90
CA ILE A 175 8.22 9.82 5.07
C ILE A 175 8.28 10.82 6.24
N ILE A 176 8.85 10.44 7.37
CA ILE A 176 8.91 11.29 8.57
C ILE A 176 9.86 12.48 8.42
N ASP A 177 11.00 12.29 7.77
CA ASP A 177 11.91 13.38 7.42
C ASP A 177 11.23 14.37 6.47
N TYR A 178 10.40 13.88 5.55
CA TYR A 178 9.63 14.73 4.67
C TYR A 178 8.53 15.50 5.40
N TYR A 179 7.89 14.90 6.42
CA TYR A 179 7.01 15.62 7.35
C TYR A 179 7.72 16.81 7.99
N LYS A 180 8.96 16.63 8.48
CA LYS A 180 9.75 17.73 9.07
C LYS A 180 10.03 18.84 8.05
N THR A 181 10.30 18.47 6.79
CA THR A 181 10.50 19.44 5.69
C THR A 181 9.23 20.25 5.41
N LEU A 182 8.08 19.58 5.36
CA LEU A 182 6.78 20.22 5.18
C LEU A 182 6.47 21.18 6.34
N GLU A 183 6.67 20.75 7.58
CA GLU A 183 6.41 21.57 8.77
C GLU A 183 7.35 22.78 8.89
N SER A 184 8.55 22.72 8.32
CA SER A 184 9.47 23.87 8.24
C SER A 184 9.12 24.85 7.12
N THR A 185 8.19 24.50 6.23
CA THR A 185 7.78 25.31 5.09
C THR A 185 6.54 26.14 5.45
N ASP A 186 6.53 27.43 5.12
CA ASP A 186 5.32 28.24 5.26
C ASP A 186 4.33 27.91 4.14
N SER A 187 3.05 27.88 4.49
CA SER A 187 1.90 27.69 3.60
C SER A 187 1.92 28.54 2.33
N THR A 188 2.49 29.76 2.42
CA THR A 188 2.56 30.73 1.32
C THR A 188 3.77 30.54 0.41
N THR A 189 4.73 29.70 0.80
CA THR A 189 6.04 29.56 0.12
C THR A 189 6.35 28.14 -0.33
N ILE A 190 5.40 27.20 -0.19
CA ILE A 190 5.63 25.82 -0.63
C ILE A 190 5.91 25.77 -2.14
N SER A 191 7.11 25.30 -2.49
CA SER A 191 7.55 25.24 -3.87
C SER A 191 6.94 24.07 -4.63
N LEU A 192 6.95 24.18 -5.96
CA LEU A 192 6.53 23.11 -6.87
C LEU A 192 7.26 21.80 -6.57
N ASP A 193 8.57 21.85 -6.34
CA ASP A 193 9.39 20.65 -6.10
C ASP A 193 9.05 19.99 -4.76
N ILE A 194 8.79 20.78 -3.72
CA ILE A 194 8.38 20.26 -2.42
C ILE A 194 7.01 19.57 -2.56
N LEU A 195 6.05 20.24 -3.18
CA LEU A 195 4.72 19.67 -3.36
C LEU A 195 4.77 18.40 -4.21
N LYS A 196 5.49 18.41 -5.33
CA LYS A 196 5.63 17.27 -6.24
C LYS A 196 6.31 16.08 -5.56
N LYS A 197 7.36 16.30 -4.78
CA LYS A 197 8.03 15.23 -4.03
C LYS A 197 7.15 14.66 -2.92
N ALA A 198 6.38 15.49 -2.21
CA ALA A 198 5.37 15.02 -1.25
C ALA A 198 4.39 14.03 -1.91
N LYS A 199 3.86 14.39 -3.09
CA LYS A 199 2.93 13.52 -3.83
C LYS A 199 3.58 12.22 -4.30
N LYS A 200 4.83 12.27 -4.78
CA LYS A 200 5.59 11.09 -5.25
C LYS A 200 5.87 10.06 -4.15
N ILE A 201 5.95 10.47 -2.89
CA ILE A 201 6.10 9.55 -1.75
C ILE A 201 4.77 9.28 -1.02
N GLY A 202 3.63 9.65 -1.64
CA GLY A 202 2.31 9.23 -1.21
C GLY A 202 1.56 10.13 -0.25
N PHE A 203 2.03 11.35 0.05
CA PHE A 203 1.30 12.27 0.93
C PHE A 203 -0.06 12.66 0.32
N SER A 204 -1.11 12.62 1.14
CA SER A 204 -2.39 13.19 0.77
C SER A 204 -2.39 14.71 0.88
N ASP A 205 -3.31 15.37 0.16
CA ASP A 205 -3.47 16.82 0.23
C ASP A 205 -3.81 17.24 1.68
N LYS A 206 -4.56 16.40 2.40
CA LYS A 206 -4.92 16.60 3.82
C LYS A 206 -3.72 16.48 4.77
N GLN A 207 -2.80 15.53 4.55
CA GLN A 207 -1.56 15.45 5.34
C GLN A 207 -0.67 16.67 5.11
N ILE A 208 -0.51 17.08 3.85
CA ILE A 208 0.30 18.26 3.50
C ILE A 208 -0.31 19.49 4.16
N ALA A 209 -1.62 19.70 3.99
CA ALA A 209 -2.34 20.82 4.58
C ALA A 209 -2.15 20.90 6.10
N ALA A 210 -2.25 19.78 6.81
CA ALA A 210 -2.00 19.74 8.25
C ALA A 210 -0.55 20.15 8.61
N ALA A 211 0.44 19.66 7.86
CA ALA A 211 1.85 19.96 8.11
C ALA A 211 2.20 21.44 7.87
N ILE A 212 1.66 22.06 6.81
CA ILE A 212 1.91 23.46 6.47
C ILE A 212 0.90 24.44 7.09
N LYS A 213 0.00 23.97 7.97
CA LYS A 213 -1.06 24.79 8.60
C LYS A 213 -2.00 25.48 7.58
N SER A 214 -2.40 24.74 6.56
CA SER A 214 -3.33 25.18 5.50
C SER A 214 -4.59 24.30 5.44
N THR A 215 -5.40 24.45 4.41
CA THR A 215 -6.59 23.62 4.17
C THR A 215 -6.35 22.64 3.02
N GLU A 216 -7.02 21.48 3.05
CA GLU A 216 -6.94 20.48 1.96
C GLU A 216 -7.30 21.09 0.60
N VAL A 217 -8.31 21.95 0.57
CA VAL A 217 -8.77 22.64 -0.65
C VAL A 217 -7.70 23.57 -1.20
N ALA A 218 -7.01 24.33 -0.33
CA ALA A 218 -5.93 25.21 -0.77
C ALA A 218 -4.74 24.42 -1.36
N VAL A 219 -4.35 23.32 -0.71
CA VAL A 219 -3.30 22.43 -1.23
C VAL A 219 -3.70 21.82 -2.58
N ARG A 220 -4.96 21.39 -2.73
CA ARG A 220 -5.48 20.85 -3.98
C ARG A 220 -5.42 21.89 -5.12
N LYS A 221 -5.88 23.12 -4.87
CA LYS A 221 -5.83 24.21 -5.85
C LYS A 221 -4.39 24.51 -6.28
N LEU A 222 -3.48 24.67 -5.32
CA LEU A 222 -2.07 24.91 -5.62
C LEU A 222 -1.45 23.76 -6.43
N ARG A 223 -1.81 22.51 -6.10
CA ARG A 223 -1.38 21.33 -6.83
C ARG A 223 -1.87 21.36 -8.30
N GLU A 224 -3.09 21.80 -8.53
CA GLU A 224 -3.68 21.96 -9.87
C GLU A 224 -3.03 23.11 -10.65
N GLU A 225 -2.75 24.25 -10.00
CA GLU A 225 -2.01 25.38 -10.59
C GLU A 225 -0.61 24.97 -11.04
N PHE A 226 0.10 24.16 -10.24
CA PHE A 226 1.38 23.57 -10.60
C PHE A 226 1.28 22.38 -11.57
N LYS A 227 0.08 22.01 -12.01
CA LYS A 227 -0.18 20.87 -12.90
C LYS A 227 0.37 19.55 -12.36
N ILE A 228 0.35 19.37 -11.04
CA ILE A 228 0.78 18.16 -10.36
C ILE A 228 -0.42 17.21 -10.23
N THR A 229 -0.71 16.45 -11.28
CA THR A 229 -1.77 15.44 -11.28
C THR A 229 -1.17 14.03 -11.34
N PRO A 230 -1.81 13.02 -10.73
CA PRO A 230 -1.36 11.65 -10.90
C PRO A 230 -1.63 11.19 -12.33
N VAL A 231 -0.84 10.24 -12.80
CA VAL A 231 -1.07 9.54 -14.06
C VAL A 231 -1.70 8.17 -13.82
N VAL A 232 -2.36 7.65 -14.85
CA VAL A 232 -3.04 6.34 -14.84
C VAL A 232 -2.10 5.32 -15.46
N LYS A 233 -1.85 4.22 -14.73
CA LYS A 233 -1.00 3.11 -15.16
C LYS A 233 -1.75 1.79 -15.19
N GLN A 234 -1.42 0.94 -16.15
CA GLN A 234 -1.99 -0.40 -16.31
C GLN A 234 -1.26 -1.45 -15.48
N ILE A 235 -1.99 -2.50 -15.11
CA ILE A 235 -1.47 -3.76 -14.58
C ILE A 235 -1.53 -4.79 -15.71
N ASP A 236 -0.38 -5.20 -16.21
CA ASP A 236 -0.24 -5.97 -17.44
C ASP A 236 0.32 -7.40 -17.25
N THR A 237 0.67 -7.78 -16.01
CA THR A 237 1.34 -9.05 -15.62
C THR A 237 2.80 -9.20 -16.02
N VAL A 238 3.35 -8.32 -16.87
CA VAL A 238 4.65 -8.52 -17.55
C VAL A 238 5.54 -7.26 -17.58
N ALA A 239 5.25 -6.25 -16.77
CA ALA A 239 6.05 -5.02 -16.67
C ALA A 239 6.30 -4.35 -18.03
N ALA A 240 5.22 -4.17 -18.80
CA ALA A 240 5.17 -3.57 -20.12
C ALA A 240 5.94 -4.30 -21.24
N GLU A 241 6.37 -5.54 -21.03
CA GLU A 241 6.96 -6.37 -22.10
C GLU A 241 5.95 -6.62 -23.24
N TRP A 242 4.67 -6.80 -22.89
CA TRP A 242 3.56 -6.97 -23.83
C TRP A 242 2.42 -5.99 -23.50
N PRO A 243 1.72 -5.45 -24.51
CA PRO A 243 0.60 -4.57 -24.27
C PRO A 243 -0.55 -5.30 -23.55
N ALA A 244 -1.15 -4.64 -22.58
CA ALA A 244 -2.34 -5.13 -21.90
C ALA A 244 -3.59 -4.83 -22.73
N SER A 245 -4.41 -5.86 -22.93
CA SER A 245 -5.75 -5.75 -23.53
C SER A 245 -6.82 -5.33 -22.51
N THR A 246 -6.51 -5.37 -21.21
CA THR A 246 -7.43 -5.07 -20.11
C THR A 246 -7.09 -3.77 -19.40
N ASN A 247 -8.11 -3.05 -18.93
CA ASN A 247 -7.96 -1.80 -18.19
C ASN A 247 -8.03 -2.02 -16.67
N TYR A 248 -7.08 -2.77 -16.12
CA TYR A 248 -6.89 -2.84 -14.66
C TYR A 248 -5.85 -1.80 -14.24
N LEU A 249 -6.27 -0.80 -13.47
CA LEU A 249 -5.54 0.48 -13.38
C LEU A 249 -5.18 0.87 -11.95
N TYR A 250 -4.11 1.66 -11.82
CA TYR A 250 -3.79 2.39 -10.61
C TYR A 250 -3.29 3.80 -10.92
N LEU A 251 -3.42 4.71 -9.94
CA LEU A 251 -2.91 6.07 -10.01
C LEU A 251 -1.55 6.20 -9.32
N THR A 252 -0.63 6.94 -9.93
CA THR A 252 0.69 7.25 -9.36
C THR A 252 1.19 8.65 -9.77
N TYR A 253 1.98 9.29 -8.91
CA TYR A 253 2.73 10.51 -9.26
C TYR A 253 4.13 10.23 -9.83
N ASN A 254 4.52 8.95 -9.89
CA ASN A 254 5.81 8.48 -10.36
C ASN A 254 5.76 8.03 -11.82
N GLY A 255 5.09 8.80 -12.66
CA GLY A 255 5.03 8.59 -14.10
C GLY A 255 4.95 9.91 -14.85
N THR A 256 5.13 9.85 -16.16
CA THR A 256 5.16 11.02 -17.05
C THR A 256 3.93 11.11 -17.96
N THR A 257 3.31 9.97 -18.29
CA THR A 257 2.16 9.87 -19.18
C THR A 257 1.14 8.87 -18.66
N HIS A 258 -0.09 8.97 -19.13
CA HIS A 258 -1.12 7.94 -18.94
C HIS A 258 -0.86 6.75 -19.88
N ASP A 259 -1.24 5.55 -19.48
CA ASP A 259 -1.21 4.35 -20.35
C ASP A 259 -2.48 4.22 -21.20
N LEU A 260 -3.47 5.09 -21.00
CA LEU A 260 -4.78 5.07 -21.65
C LEU A 260 -5.26 6.48 -22.01
N ASP A 261 -6.16 6.53 -22.98
CA ASP A 261 -6.96 7.71 -23.31
C ASP A 261 -8.28 7.75 -22.51
N PHE A 262 -8.86 8.95 -22.38
CA PHE A 262 -10.09 9.19 -21.60
C PHE A 262 -11.15 9.86 -22.48
N PRO A 263 -11.82 9.12 -23.37
CA PRO A 263 -12.78 9.71 -24.32
C PRO A 263 -14.08 10.22 -23.65
N GLY A 264 -14.33 9.88 -22.38
CA GLY A 264 -15.47 10.35 -21.61
C GLY A 264 -16.67 9.39 -21.64
N GLU A 265 -17.84 9.88 -21.21
CA GLU A 265 -19.12 9.16 -21.23
C GLU A 265 -19.17 7.86 -20.40
N TYR A 266 -18.54 7.88 -19.23
CA TYR A 266 -18.53 6.75 -18.31
C TYR A 266 -19.38 7.00 -17.05
N ALA A 267 -20.00 5.94 -16.54
CA ALA A 267 -20.60 5.92 -15.22
C ALA A 267 -19.56 5.43 -14.19
N MET A 268 -19.45 6.14 -13.06
CA MET A 268 -18.57 5.74 -11.95
C MET A 268 -19.38 5.00 -10.88
N VAL A 269 -18.92 3.82 -10.49
CA VAL A 269 -19.44 3.07 -9.34
C VAL A 269 -18.38 3.06 -8.25
N LEU A 270 -18.74 3.53 -7.05
CA LEU A 270 -17.85 3.55 -5.89
C LEU A 270 -18.07 2.28 -5.06
N GLY A 271 -17.00 1.54 -4.81
CA GLY A 271 -17.03 0.36 -3.94
C GLY A 271 -17.04 0.71 -2.44
N SER A 272 -17.28 -0.29 -1.59
CA SER A 272 -17.36 -0.14 -0.13
C SER A 272 -16.00 0.08 0.55
N GLY A 273 -14.89 -0.18 -0.14
CA GLY A 273 -13.54 -0.08 0.42
C GLY A 273 -13.17 -1.33 1.23
N VAL A 274 -12.76 -1.14 2.48
CA VAL A 274 -12.34 -2.26 3.35
C VAL A 274 -13.53 -2.83 4.11
N TYR A 275 -13.64 -4.15 4.13
CA TYR A 275 -14.62 -4.81 5.01
C TYR A 275 -14.31 -4.53 6.48
N ARG A 276 -15.38 -4.23 7.23
CA ARG A 276 -15.36 -3.97 8.68
C ARG A 276 -16.63 -4.54 9.31
N ILE A 277 -16.68 -4.65 10.63
CA ILE A 277 -17.88 -5.16 11.30
C ILE A 277 -19.04 -4.19 11.02
N GLY A 278 -20.08 -4.67 10.34
CA GLY A 278 -21.24 -3.88 9.91
C GLY A 278 -21.17 -3.36 8.45
N SER A 279 -20.12 -3.68 7.71
CA SER A 279 -20.03 -3.43 6.26
C SER A 279 -19.12 -4.50 5.63
N SER A 280 -19.75 -5.50 5.03
CA SER A 280 -19.08 -6.69 4.49
C SER A 280 -19.38 -6.82 2.98
N VAL A 281 -19.70 -8.02 2.50
CA VAL A 281 -19.84 -8.36 1.08
C VAL A 281 -21.18 -7.93 0.48
N GLU A 282 -22.19 -7.71 1.33
CA GLU A 282 -23.50 -7.15 0.99
C GLU A 282 -23.44 -5.72 0.46
#